data_AF-A0A5B0D3M9-F1
#
_entry.id   AF-A0A5B0D3M9-F1
#
_cell.length_a   1.000
_cell.length_b   1.000
_cell.length_c   1.000
_cell.angle_alpha   90.00
_cell.angle_beta   90.00
_cell.angle_gamma   90.00
#
_symmetry.space_group_name_H-M   'P 1'
#
loop_
_entity.id
_entity.type
_entity.pdbx_description
1 polymer ?
#
loop_
_entity_poly.entity_id
_entity_poly.type
_entity_poly.pdbx_seq_one_letter_code
_entity_poly.pdbx_strand_id
1 'polypeptide(L)' 'MGIAFPSGSISVTTTTGDTVILRICDLCGATVIDADDTDLAFHKRWHRMTGSGNWVDPATRTVHGPGSLPR' A
#
# COMPACT_ATOMS: atom_id res chain seq x y z
N MET A 1 5.96 -19.69 -2.79
CA MET A 1 7.11 -18.76 -2.70
C MET A 1 6.56 -17.37 -2.51
N GLY A 2 6.84 -16.72 -1.38
CA GLY A 2 6.37 -15.37 -1.08
C GLY A 2 7.23 -14.31 -1.77
N ILE A 3 6.62 -13.20 -2.17
CA ILE A 3 7.35 -12.02 -2.66
C ILE A 3 8.02 -11.38 -1.44
N ALA A 4 9.34 -11.24 -1.48
CA ALA A 4 10.08 -10.49 -0.48
C ALA A 4 10.06 -9.01 -0.87
N PHE A 5 9.35 -8.20 -0.09
CA PHE A 5 9.33 -6.76 -0.30
C PHE A 5 10.54 -6.11 0.37
N PRO A 6 11.22 -5.15 -0.28
CA PRO A 6 12.33 -4.44 0.33
C PRO A 6 11.84 -3.70 1.59
N SER A 7 12.63 -3.77 2.66
CA SER A 7 12.38 -3.00 3.86
C SER A 7 12.70 -1.52 3.61
N GLY A 8 11.82 -0.64 4.07
CA GLY A 8 12.01 0.82 3.97
C GLY A 8 11.09 1.51 2.98
N SER A 9 11.51 2.68 2.51
CA SER A 9 10.77 3.52 1.58
C SER A 9 11.45 3.58 0.22
N ILE A 10 10.65 3.61 -0.85
CA ILE A 10 11.10 3.82 -2.22
C ILE A 10 10.76 5.26 -2.60
N SER A 11 11.73 6.03 -3.07
CA SER A 11 11.49 7.37 -3.60
C SER A 11 11.28 7.29 -5.11
N VAL A 12 10.22 7.92 -5.62
CA VAL A 12 9.94 8.02 -7.06
C VAL A 12 9.87 9.49 -7.43
N THR A 13 10.79 9.92 -8.30
CA THR A 13 10.79 11.27 -8.86
C THR A 13 10.17 11.26 -10.25
N THR A 14 9.17 12.11 -10.47
CA THR A 14 8.52 12.30 -11.77
C THR A 14 9.44 13.03 -12.73
N THR A 15 9.15 12.98 -14.03
CA THR A 15 9.89 13.74 -15.04
C THR A 15 9.73 15.25 -14.88
N THR A 16 8.72 15.71 -14.14
CA THR A 16 8.50 17.12 -13.78
C THR A 16 9.28 17.55 -12.53
N GLY A 17 9.95 16.61 -11.84
CA GLY A 17 10.78 16.87 -10.66
C GLY A 17 10.08 16.65 -9.32
N ASP A 18 8.79 16.30 -9.32
CA ASP A 18 8.04 16.00 -8.11
C ASP A 18 8.52 14.66 -7.54
N THR A 19 8.71 14.57 -6.22
CA THR A 19 9.14 13.33 -5.57
C THR A 19 8.08 12.84 -4.61
N VAL A 20 7.65 11.59 -4.80
CA VAL A 20 6.74 10.88 -3.90
C VAL A 20 7.47 9.75 -3.19
N ILE A 21 7.10 9.53 -1.94
CA ILE A 21 7.62 8.42 -1.15
C ILE A 21 6.59 7.28 -1.16
N LEU A 22 7.02 6.12 -1.61
CA LEU A 22 6.26 4.88 -1.58
C LEU A 22 6.72 4.04 -0.39
N ARG A 23 5.77 3.44 0.32
CA ARG A 23 6.03 2.48 1.38
C ARG A 23 5.25 1.20 1.14
N ILE A 24 5.75 0.09 1.65
CA ILE A 24 5.07 -1.20 1.50
C ILE A 24 4.46 -1.59 2.84
N CYS A 25 3.18 -1.95 2.83
CA CYS A 25 2.51 -2.52 3.99
C CYS A 25 2.97 -3.96 4.20
N ASP A 26 3.65 -4.21 5.31
CA ASP A 26 4.12 -5.53 5.76
C ASP A 26 2.98 -6.51 6.08
N LEU A 27 1.75 -6.03 6.26
CA LEU A 27 0.58 -6.87 6.55
C LEU A 27 -0.07 -7.44 5.30
N CYS A 28 -0.28 -6.61 4.27
CA CYS A 28 -1.05 -6.98 3.08
C CYS A 28 -0.24 -6.95 1.77
N GLY A 29 0.99 -6.42 1.79
CA GLY A 29 1.85 -6.27 0.62
C GLY A 29 1.49 -5.09 -0.30
N ALA A 30 0.52 -4.26 0.06
CA ALA A 30 0.15 -3.09 -0.74
C ALA A 30 1.21 -1.99 -0.70
N THR A 31 1.45 -1.35 -1.84
CA THR A 31 2.24 -0.11 -1.92
C THR A 31 1.34 1.08 -1.57
N VAL A 32 1.80 1.91 -0.63
CA VAL A 32 1.12 3.10 -0.11
C VAL A 32 1.97 4.32 -0.44
N ILE A 33 1.35 5.37 -0.97
CA ILE A 33 2.00 6.67 -1.21
C ILE A 33 1.91 7.50 0.08
N ASP A 34 3.02 8.07 0.55
CA ASP A 34 3.01 9.13 1.57
C ASP A 34 2.59 10.44 0.88
N ALA A 35 1.42 10.96 1.26
CA ALA A 35 0.83 12.21 0.82
C ALA A 35 0.19 12.94 2.01
N ASP A 36 -0.35 14.14 1.79
CA ASP A 36 -0.82 15.02 2.88
C ASP A 36 -1.88 14.38 3.79
N ASP A 37 -2.76 13.55 3.25
CA ASP A 37 -3.89 12.94 3.96
C ASP A 37 -3.81 11.41 4.08
N THR A 38 -2.76 10.81 3.52
CA THR A 38 -2.57 9.35 3.53
C THR A 38 -1.11 8.99 3.70
N ASP A 39 -0.85 8.03 4.58
CA ASP A 39 0.48 7.47 4.80
C ASP A 39 0.37 5.99 5.20
N LEU A 40 1.50 5.34 5.38
CA LEU A 40 1.53 3.95 5.85
C LEU A 40 0.85 3.78 7.23
N ALA A 41 0.93 4.77 8.11
CA ALA A 41 0.33 4.69 9.44
C ALA A 41 -1.21 4.73 9.36
N PHE A 42 -1.76 5.58 8.51
CA PHE A 42 -3.17 5.68 8.17
C PHE A 42 -3.68 4.36 7.57
N HIS A 43 -2.94 3.80 6.62
CA HIS A 43 -3.27 2.50 6.04
C HIS A 43 -3.27 1.38 7.10
N LYS A 44 -2.27 1.35 8.00
CA LYS A 44 -2.24 0.39 9.12
C LYS A 44 -3.37 0.60 10.13
N ARG A 45 -3.84 1.84 10.34
CA ARG A 45 -5.03 2.11 11.16
C ARG A 45 -6.28 1.47 10.55
N TRP A 46 -6.44 1.52 9.23
CA TRP A 46 -7.55 0.84 8.55
C TRP A 46 -7.55 -0.67 8.82
N HIS A 47 -6.40 -1.34 8.70
CA HIS A 47 -6.28 -2.77 9.03
C HIS A 47 -6.70 -3.08 10.46
N ARG A 48 -6.31 -2.24 11.43
CA ARG A 48 -6.72 -2.41 12.83
C ARG A 48 -8.22 -2.26 13.02
N MET A 49 -8.86 -1.31 12.32
CA MET A 49 -10.29 -1.06 12.43
C MET A 49 -11.14 -2.17 11.78
N THR A 50 -10.69 -2.70 10.64
CA THR A 50 -11.47 -3.69 9.87
C THR A 50 -11.10 -5.14 10.19
N GLY A 51 -9.93 -5.38 10.78
CA GLY A 51 -9.38 -6.71 10.97
C GLY A 51 -8.96 -7.40 9.65
N SER A 52 -9.07 -6.73 8.51
CA SER A 52 -8.76 -7.30 7.20
C SER A 52 -7.25 -7.41 7.00
N GLY A 53 -6.77 -8.55 6.49
CA GLY A 53 -5.40 -8.69 5.97
C GLY A 53 -5.23 -8.24 4.52
N ASN A 54 -6.32 -7.88 3.84
CA ASN A 54 -6.32 -7.38 2.46
C ASN A 54 -6.70 -5.91 2.45
N TRP A 55 -6.15 -5.12 1.53
CA TRP A 55 -6.70 -3.81 1.21
C TRP A 55 -7.91 -3.98 0.27
N VAL A 56 -9.01 -3.27 0.53
CA VAL A 56 -10.19 -3.27 -0.35
C VAL A 56 -10.41 -1.85 -0.84
N ASP A 57 -10.29 -1.64 -2.15
CA ASP A 57 -10.57 -0.36 -2.78
C ASP A 57 -12.06 -0.01 -2.57
N PRO A 58 -12.40 1.09 -1.86
CA PRO A 58 -13.79 1.45 -1.64
C PRO A 58 -14.52 1.89 -2.90
N ALA A 59 -13.81 2.41 -3.91
CA ALA A 59 -14.40 2.88 -5.17
C ALA A 59 -14.71 1.71 -6.10
N THR A 60 -13.81 0.73 -6.20
CA THR A 60 -13.93 -0.39 -7.16
C THR A 60 -14.31 -1.73 -6.50
N ARG A 61 -14.25 -1.82 -5.17
CA ARG A 61 -14.35 -3.06 -4.38
C ARG A 61 -13.30 -4.10 -4.72
N THR A 62 -12.21 -3.71 -5.39
CA THR A 62 -11.10 -4.60 -5.71
C THR A 62 -10.36 -4.97 -4.45
N VAL A 63 -10.03 -6.25 -4.30
CA VAL A 63 -9.28 -6.78 -3.15
C VAL A 63 -7.82 -6.91 -3.55
N HIS A 64 -6.93 -6.36 -2.74
CA HIS A 64 -5.49 -6.41 -2.91
C HIS A 64 -4.88 -7.10 -1.69
N GLY A 65 -4.15 -8.18 -1.93
CA GLY A 65 -3.50 -8.93 -0.86
C GLY A 65 -2.75 -10.15 -1.38
N PRO A 66 -2.08 -10.90 -0.50
CA PRO A 66 -1.38 -12.13 -0.89
C PRO A 66 -2.39 -13.14 -1.45
N GLY A 67 -2.41 -13.31 -2.78
CA GLY A 67 -3.37 -14.19 -3.47
C GLY A 67 -4.52 -13.47 -4.19
N SER A 68 -4.55 -12.13 -4.21
CA SER A 68 -5.44 -11.41 -5.13
C SER A 68 -4.93 -11.58 -6.56
N LEU A 69 -5.54 -12.49 -7.33
CA LEU A 69 -5.34 -12.52 -8.77
C LEU A 69 -6.00 -11.27 -9.37
N PRO A 70 -5.31 -10.49 -10.21
CA PRO A 70 -5.99 -9.51 -11.04
C PRO A 70 -7.02 -10.26 -11.89
N ARG A 71 -8.27 -9.81 -11.85
CA ARG A 71 -9.36 -10.41 -12.60
C ARG A 71 -9.28 -10.01 -14.06
#